data_AF-A0A9P9TCG4-F1
#
_entry.id   AF-A0A9P9TCG4-F1
#
_cell.length_a   1.000
_cell.length_b   1.000
_cell.length_c   1.000
_cell.angle_alpha   90.00
_cell.angle_beta   90.00
_cell.angle_gamma   90.00
#
_symmetry.space_group_name_H-M   'P 1'
#
loop_
_entity.id
_entity.type
_entity.pdbx_description
1 polymer ?
#
loop_
_entity_poly.entity_id
_entity_poly.type
_entity_poly.pdbx_seq_one_letter_code
_entity_poly.pdbx_strand_id
1 'polypeptide(L)'
;MPFHRSRGGCKSCKKRKRKCDETRPSCRACLSKGTSCGGYDIQLRWNPRNAPTSPSSDHGNQLEETHHDSEQTLSDSGMTIQLSPVDVEADEVDQAFERFLMSGIHTLYSTTIHEWIKAAMAEASQRSPALLAACANVQFLLESRMSLKFHQHFERALQMFQVELYASNRVINGPTLAAGLLHSQGIRWTDHLWCMTDLYNLHGDLANLESETDMFTRHCLEVIGVMDMPNLVLGRNTPSLGFWKRLRRIQNKWTCFDFHGVEPVSGLPRTLLDISSRIEDTAVETQLWLWGGEIGEFLQCHFWDAWRYAALLDHRHRWRKTPRPANGSLQSVVLPTSTQLMFRLLSSLEALRLGIVQQENSHLLIAGATLYPWFVASTAIDMLNNHPEWKAAVNRYRDEILASDPSENVRILIEVVTEAQRQGNPSFDADAAMKERRVEIALF
;
A
#
# COMPACT_ATOMS: atom_id res chain seq x y z
N MET A 1 -43.59 -21.02 -15.26
CA MET A 1 -42.83 -20.06 -14.44
C MET A 1 -41.56 -20.73 -13.93
N PRO A 2 -40.36 -20.15 -14.10
CA PRO A 2 -39.12 -20.79 -13.68
C PRO A 2 -38.91 -20.65 -12.16
N PHE A 3 -38.50 -21.73 -11.50
CA PHE A 3 -38.20 -21.75 -10.07
C PHE A 3 -36.89 -21.02 -9.77
N HIS A 4 -36.98 -19.88 -9.07
CA HIS A 4 -35.80 -19.15 -8.58
C HIS A 4 -35.09 -19.97 -7.48
N ARG A 5 -33.94 -20.57 -7.82
CA ARG A 5 -33.08 -21.27 -6.85
C ARG A 5 -32.34 -20.23 -6.01
N SER A 6 -32.57 -20.24 -4.69
CA SER A 6 -31.88 -19.38 -3.73
C SER A 6 -30.37 -19.70 -3.72
N ARG A 7 -29.55 -18.78 -4.25
CA ARG A 7 -28.07 -18.96 -4.34
C ARG A 7 -27.38 -18.93 -2.97
N GLY A 8 -28.06 -18.40 -1.94
CA GLY A 8 -27.53 -18.19 -0.59
C GLY A 8 -27.88 -19.28 0.43
N GLY A 9 -28.49 -20.42 0.07
CA GLY A 9 -28.88 -21.43 1.07
C GLY A 9 -27.70 -22.03 1.87
N CYS A 10 -27.94 -22.43 3.13
CA CYS A 10 -26.91 -23.02 3.99
C CYS A 10 -26.38 -24.35 3.42
N LYS A 11 -25.15 -24.74 3.78
CA LYS A 11 -24.50 -25.96 3.27
C LYS A 11 -25.35 -27.22 3.50
N SER A 12 -26.01 -27.34 4.66
CA SER A 12 -26.89 -28.48 4.97
C SER A 12 -28.13 -28.54 4.06
N CYS A 13 -28.73 -27.40 3.72
CA CYS A 13 -29.89 -27.37 2.82
C CYS A 13 -29.49 -27.55 1.36
N LYS A 14 -28.33 -27.01 0.94
CA LYS A 14 -27.75 -27.23 -0.38
C LYS A 14 -27.41 -28.71 -0.60
N LYS A 15 -26.74 -29.36 0.35
CA LYS A 15 -26.43 -30.81 0.30
C LYS A 15 -27.69 -31.67 0.20
N ARG A 16 -28.76 -31.27 0.90
CA ARG A 16 -30.06 -31.96 0.89
C ARG A 16 -31.00 -31.52 -0.24
N LYS A 17 -30.54 -30.65 -1.16
CA LYS A 17 -31.30 -30.11 -2.31
C LYS A 17 -32.70 -29.58 -1.94
N ARG A 18 -32.82 -28.91 -0.78
CA ARG A 18 -34.09 -28.35 -0.28
C ARG A 18 -34.02 -26.83 -0.14
N LYS A 19 -35.18 -26.18 -0.18
CA LYS A 19 -35.29 -24.72 -0.04
C LYS A 19 -34.81 -24.30 1.36
N CYS A 20 -33.88 -23.36 1.40
CA CYS A 20 -33.40 -22.74 2.63
C CYS A 20 -34.09 -21.39 2.79
N ASP A 21 -34.48 -21.06 4.00
CA ASP A 21 -35.06 -19.76 4.37
C ASP A 21 -33.99 -18.71 4.71
N GLU A 22 -32.71 -19.07 4.61
CA GLU A 22 -31.54 -18.17 4.77
C GLU A 22 -31.45 -17.42 6.12
N THR A 23 -32.24 -17.83 7.12
CA THR A 23 -32.18 -17.29 8.48
C THR A 23 -30.86 -17.64 9.19
N ARG A 24 -30.27 -16.64 9.85
CA ARG A 24 -29.01 -16.76 10.61
C ARG A 24 -29.30 -16.68 12.11
N PRO A 25 -28.55 -17.39 12.97
CA PRO A 25 -27.37 -18.21 12.70
C PRO A 25 -27.67 -19.64 12.19
N SER A 26 -28.93 -20.10 12.26
CA SER A 26 -29.35 -21.42 11.78
C SER A 26 -30.68 -21.35 11.05
N CYS A 27 -30.77 -22.03 9.91
CA CYS A 27 -31.96 -22.06 9.08
C CYS A 27 -33.16 -22.72 9.80
N ARG A 28 -34.38 -22.20 9.67
CA ARG A 28 -35.57 -22.79 10.32
C ARG A 28 -35.82 -24.22 9.87
N ALA A 29 -35.54 -24.54 8.60
CA ALA A 29 -35.65 -25.92 8.09
C ALA A 29 -34.61 -26.89 8.70
N CYS A 30 -33.54 -26.37 9.28
CA CYS A 30 -32.48 -27.12 9.95
C CYS A 30 -32.87 -27.34 11.42
N LEU A 31 -33.38 -26.27 12.06
CA LEU A 31 -33.88 -26.26 13.43
C LEU A 31 -35.10 -27.15 13.62
N SER A 32 -36.10 -27.07 12.73
CA SER A 32 -37.33 -27.85 12.83
C SER A 32 -37.12 -29.37 12.72
N LYS A 33 -35.96 -29.78 12.18
CA LYS A 33 -35.55 -31.19 12.09
C LYS A 33 -34.52 -31.60 13.13
N GLY A 34 -34.16 -30.71 14.06
CA GLY A 34 -33.15 -30.99 15.09
C GLY A 34 -31.76 -31.27 14.53
N THR A 35 -31.42 -30.75 13.34
CA THR A 35 -30.11 -31.00 12.70
C THR A 35 -29.25 -29.75 12.69
N SER A 36 -27.95 -29.91 12.99
CA SER A 36 -26.99 -28.81 12.96
C SER A 36 -26.90 -28.13 11.58
N CYS A 37 -26.96 -26.80 11.58
CA CYS A 37 -26.91 -25.99 10.36
C CYS A 37 -25.46 -25.79 9.93
N GLY A 38 -25.07 -26.27 8.74
CA GLY A 38 -23.70 -26.19 8.24
C GLY A 38 -23.24 -24.80 7.77
N GLY A 39 -23.93 -23.74 8.18
CA GLY A 39 -23.55 -22.35 7.86
C GLY A 39 -23.69 -21.97 6.39
N TYR A 40 -23.21 -20.77 6.05
CA TYR A 40 -23.50 -20.06 4.80
C TYR A 40 -22.26 -19.73 3.94
N ASP A 41 -21.07 -20.27 4.25
CA ASP A 41 -19.84 -19.88 3.54
C ASP A 41 -19.85 -20.24 2.06
N ILE A 42 -19.33 -19.34 1.25
CA ILE A 42 -19.21 -19.45 -0.20
C ILE A 42 -17.87 -20.10 -0.52
N GLN A 43 -17.88 -21.25 -1.20
CA GLN A 43 -16.68 -21.82 -1.83
C GLN A 43 -16.54 -21.25 -3.24
N LEU A 44 -15.50 -20.46 -3.48
CA LEU A 44 -15.14 -19.99 -4.83
C LEU A 44 -14.32 -21.10 -5.52
N ARG A 45 -14.77 -21.54 -6.70
CA ARG A 45 -14.04 -22.48 -7.57
C ARG A 45 -13.49 -21.72 -8.77
N TRP A 46 -12.18 -21.74 -8.96
CA TRP A 46 -11.51 -21.16 -10.13
C TRP A 46 -11.40 -22.21 -11.25
N ASN A 47 -11.85 -21.88 -12.46
CA ASN A 47 -11.89 -22.77 -13.63
C ASN A 47 -10.74 -22.39 -14.58
N PRO A 48 -9.73 -23.24 -14.82
CA PRO A 48 -8.47 -22.88 -15.49
C PRO A 48 -8.56 -22.73 -17.02
N ARG A 49 -9.73 -22.39 -17.58
CA ARG A 49 -9.97 -22.46 -19.04
C ARG A 49 -9.49 -21.26 -19.88
N ASN A 50 -8.77 -20.29 -19.32
CA ASN A 50 -8.33 -19.09 -20.04
C ASN A 50 -6.80 -18.88 -20.03
N ALA A 51 -6.01 -19.92 -20.30
CA ALA A 51 -4.60 -19.76 -20.66
C ALA A 51 -4.43 -19.77 -22.19
N PRO A 52 -3.60 -18.88 -22.79
CA PRO A 52 -3.35 -18.90 -24.23
C PRO A 52 -2.53 -20.13 -24.65
N THR A 53 -3.01 -20.84 -25.66
CA THR A 53 -2.38 -22.03 -26.26
C THR A 53 -1.15 -21.68 -27.09
N SER A 54 -0.03 -22.38 -26.85
CA SER A 54 1.10 -22.53 -27.78
C SER A 54 1.08 -23.94 -28.42
N PRO A 55 1.61 -24.11 -29.65
CA PRO A 55 1.28 -25.25 -30.50
C PRO A 55 2.11 -26.49 -30.16
N SER A 56 1.41 -27.63 -30.13
CA SER A 56 1.95 -28.98 -29.91
C SER A 56 2.48 -29.60 -31.21
N SER A 57 3.66 -30.23 -31.13
CA SER A 57 4.11 -31.25 -32.08
C SER A 57 3.77 -32.65 -31.56
N ASP A 58 3.05 -33.34 -32.42
CA ASP A 58 2.61 -34.72 -32.54
C ASP A 58 3.52 -35.83 -31.97
N HIS A 59 2.93 -36.81 -31.27
CA HIS A 59 3.05 -38.26 -31.56
C HIS A 59 2.35 -39.17 -30.51
N GLY A 60 1.29 -39.87 -30.96
CA GLY A 60 1.25 -41.34 -30.96
C GLY A 60 0.82 -42.15 -29.72
N ASN A 61 -0.50 -42.40 -29.60
CA ASN A 61 -1.16 -43.72 -29.47
C ASN A 61 -0.63 -44.81 -28.48
N GLN A 62 -1.45 -45.21 -27.49
CA GLN A 62 -2.28 -46.45 -27.52
C GLN A 62 -3.04 -46.72 -26.20
N LEU A 63 -4.20 -47.37 -26.35
CA LEU A 63 -5.24 -47.72 -25.38
C LEU A 63 -4.90 -49.04 -24.63
N GLU A 64 -5.48 -49.25 -23.44
CA GLU A 64 -6.32 -50.43 -23.13
C GLU A 64 -6.99 -50.34 -21.74
N GLU A 65 -8.26 -50.79 -21.70
CA GLU A 65 -9.19 -50.83 -20.58
C GLU A 65 -9.00 -52.07 -19.70
N THR A 66 -9.47 -52.05 -18.43
CA THR A 66 -10.41 -53.05 -17.89
C THR A 66 -10.89 -52.70 -16.46
N HIS A 67 -12.17 -53.03 -16.21
CA HIS A 67 -12.97 -52.81 -15.00
C HIS A 67 -12.70 -53.82 -13.86
N HIS A 68 -12.81 -53.39 -12.58
CA HIS A 68 -13.56 -54.16 -11.56
C HIS A 68 -13.93 -53.33 -10.31
N ASP A 69 -15.22 -53.35 -9.93
CA ASP A 69 -15.82 -52.84 -8.69
C ASP A 69 -15.25 -53.48 -7.40
N SER A 70 -15.09 -52.71 -6.31
CA SER A 70 -15.61 -53.02 -4.95
C SER A 70 -15.23 -51.97 -3.89
N GLU A 71 -16.28 -51.47 -3.20
CA GLU A 71 -16.40 -51.00 -1.82
C GLU A 71 -15.48 -49.91 -1.19
N GLN A 72 -16.17 -48.85 -0.78
CA GLN A 72 -15.71 -47.70 -0.03
C GLN A 72 -15.38 -48.03 1.43
N THR A 73 -14.18 -47.66 1.88
CA THR A 73 -13.93 -47.23 3.26
C THR A 73 -13.49 -45.77 3.25
N LEU A 74 -14.16 -44.96 4.07
CA LEU A 74 -13.85 -43.54 4.25
C LEU A 74 -12.54 -43.40 5.04
N SER A 75 -11.52 -42.79 4.44
CA SER A 75 -10.42 -42.16 5.17
C SER A 75 -10.18 -40.74 4.65
N ASP A 76 -10.49 -39.81 5.55
CA ASP A 76 -9.82 -38.54 5.79
C ASP A 76 -8.88 -38.02 4.68
N SER A 77 -9.44 -37.26 3.73
CA SER A 77 -8.63 -36.44 2.83
C SER A 77 -8.35 -35.10 3.51
N GLY A 78 -7.43 -35.12 4.47
CA GLY A 78 -6.61 -33.96 4.77
C GLY A 78 -5.95 -33.51 3.47
N MET A 79 -6.19 -32.26 3.08
CA MET A 79 -5.63 -31.68 1.88
C MET A 79 -4.13 -31.44 2.14
N THR A 80 -3.31 -32.45 1.94
CA THR A 80 -1.85 -32.31 1.91
C THR A 80 -1.52 -31.51 0.65
N ILE A 81 -1.23 -30.23 0.83
CA ILE A 81 -0.59 -29.43 -0.22
C ILE A 81 0.80 -30.03 -0.38
N GLN A 82 0.98 -30.90 -1.38
CA GLN A 82 2.30 -31.34 -1.79
C GLN A 82 3.01 -30.13 -2.38
N LEU A 83 3.88 -29.52 -1.58
CA LEU A 83 4.97 -28.70 -2.06
C LEU A 83 5.83 -29.60 -2.95
N SER A 84 5.76 -29.42 -4.27
CA SER A 84 6.79 -29.96 -5.14
C SER A 84 8.11 -29.26 -4.79
N PRO A 85 9.16 -29.98 -4.36
CA PRO A 85 10.47 -29.40 -4.16
C PRO A 85 11.07 -29.17 -5.54
N VAL A 86 10.80 -28.00 -6.11
CA VAL A 86 11.69 -27.45 -7.13
C VAL A 86 12.72 -26.67 -6.33
N ASP A 87 13.90 -27.24 -6.22
CA ASP A 87 15.09 -26.65 -5.62
C ASP A 87 15.46 -25.38 -6.39
N VAL A 88 14.79 -24.28 -6.03
CA VAL A 88 15.48 -23.00 -5.99
C VAL A 88 16.16 -22.98 -4.64
N GLU A 89 17.49 -23.08 -4.67
CA GLU A 89 18.36 -23.27 -3.51
C GLU A 89 17.92 -22.31 -2.40
N ALA A 90 17.59 -22.83 -1.20
CA ALA A 90 17.29 -21.99 -0.04
C ALA A 90 18.39 -20.91 0.13
N ASP A 91 19.62 -21.28 -0.21
CA ASP A 91 20.80 -20.43 -0.29
C ASP A 91 20.63 -19.18 -1.19
N GLU A 92 19.90 -19.24 -2.32
CA GLU A 92 19.68 -18.07 -3.21
C GLU A 92 18.74 -17.04 -2.55
N VAL A 93 17.70 -17.52 -1.85
CA VAL A 93 16.75 -16.66 -1.13
C VAL A 93 17.43 -16.02 0.09
N ASP A 94 18.21 -16.80 0.83
CA ASP A 94 18.96 -16.31 1.98
C ASP A 94 20.03 -15.28 1.57
N GLN A 95 20.77 -15.53 0.48
CA GLN A 95 21.72 -14.57 -0.08
C GLN A 95 21.02 -13.28 -0.55
N ALA A 96 19.86 -13.39 -1.20
CA ALA A 96 19.08 -12.22 -1.61
C ALA A 96 18.55 -11.44 -0.39
N PHE A 97 18.17 -12.13 0.68
CA PHE A 97 17.76 -11.50 1.94
C PHE A 97 18.92 -10.76 2.63
N GLU A 98 20.13 -11.31 2.63
CA GLU A 98 21.31 -10.61 3.15
C GLU A 98 21.60 -9.33 2.36
N ARG A 99 21.56 -9.40 1.02
CA ARG A 99 21.70 -8.22 0.16
C ARG A 99 20.61 -7.20 0.39
N PHE A 100 19.37 -7.65 0.60
CA PHE A 100 18.26 -6.79 0.99
C PHE A 100 18.57 -6.02 2.28
N LEU A 101 18.99 -6.71 3.35
CA LEU A 101 19.34 -6.05 4.61
C LEU A 101 20.55 -5.11 4.49
N MET A 102 21.42 -5.32 3.50
CA MET A 102 22.57 -4.45 3.25
C MET A 102 22.22 -3.17 2.49
N SER A 103 21.35 -3.25 1.48
CA SER A 103 21.06 -2.10 0.61
C SER A 103 19.60 -1.98 0.17
N GLY A 104 18.93 -3.08 -0.16
CA GLY A 104 17.54 -3.05 -0.62
C GLY A 104 16.57 -2.44 0.40
N ILE A 105 16.81 -2.64 1.68
CA ILE A 105 15.96 -2.13 2.76
C ILE A 105 15.89 -0.59 2.76
N HIS A 106 16.93 0.10 2.28
CA HIS A 106 16.96 1.57 2.18
C HIS A 106 15.99 2.14 1.14
N THR A 107 15.47 1.29 0.24
CA THR A 107 14.41 1.68 -0.70
C THR A 107 13.03 1.78 -0.06
N LEU A 108 12.87 1.27 1.15
CA LEU A 108 11.57 1.20 1.82
C LEU A 108 11.30 2.37 2.77
N TYR A 109 12.32 3.18 3.06
CA TYR A 109 12.24 4.23 4.09
C TYR A 109 12.93 5.51 3.63
N SER A 110 12.48 6.63 4.20
CA SER A 110 12.95 7.97 3.82
C SER A 110 13.62 8.72 4.97
N THR A 111 13.98 8.02 6.05
CA THR A 111 14.65 8.59 7.23
C THR A 111 16.16 8.47 7.13
N THR A 112 16.75 7.42 7.72
CA THR A 112 18.20 7.21 7.78
C THR A 112 18.59 5.75 7.56
N ILE A 113 19.85 5.51 7.20
CA ILE A 113 20.40 4.15 7.02
C ILE A 113 20.60 3.36 8.33
N HIS A 114 20.55 4.02 9.50
CA HIS A 114 20.91 3.44 10.80
C HIS A 114 19.72 3.09 11.70
N GLU A 115 18.51 3.05 11.14
CA GLU A 115 17.30 2.77 11.90
C GLU A 115 17.25 1.35 12.49
N TRP A 116 16.55 1.22 13.62
CA TRP A 116 16.26 -0.04 14.33
C TRP A 116 15.59 -1.09 13.44
N ILE A 117 14.99 -0.66 12.33
CA ILE A 117 14.19 -1.48 11.42
C ILE A 117 15.01 -2.60 10.80
N LYS A 118 16.30 -2.40 10.49
CA LYS A 118 17.14 -3.46 9.95
C LYS A 118 17.24 -4.64 10.92
N ALA A 119 17.48 -4.36 12.20
CA ALA A 119 17.56 -5.38 13.23
C ALA A 119 16.20 -6.05 13.47
N ALA A 120 15.13 -5.26 13.56
CA ALA A 120 13.79 -5.78 13.75
C ALA A 120 13.29 -6.60 12.55
N MET A 121 13.65 -6.23 11.32
CA MET A 121 13.35 -6.98 10.11
C MET A 121 14.07 -8.33 10.10
N ALA A 122 15.35 -8.35 10.49
CA ALA A 122 16.11 -9.60 10.62
C ALA A 122 15.48 -10.54 11.65
N GLU A 123 15.09 -10.03 12.82
CA GLU A 123 14.42 -10.81 13.87
C GLU A 123 13.00 -11.27 13.45
N ALA A 124 12.25 -10.41 12.76
CA ALA A 124 10.92 -10.74 12.25
C ALA A 124 10.97 -11.84 11.17
N SER A 125 11.95 -11.78 10.27
CA SER A 125 12.13 -12.79 9.20
C SER A 125 12.46 -14.18 9.75
N GLN A 126 13.16 -14.29 10.88
CA GLN A 126 13.40 -15.58 11.53
C GLN A 126 12.11 -16.25 12.01
N ARG A 127 11.06 -15.45 12.28
CA ARG A 127 9.75 -15.92 12.77
C ARG A 127 8.72 -16.12 11.66
N SER A 128 9.01 -15.68 10.43
CA SER A 128 8.08 -15.73 9.30
C SER A 128 8.82 -16.03 8.00
N PRO A 129 8.73 -17.27 7.50
CA PRO A 129 9.19 -17.64 6.16
C PRO A 129 8.59 -16.76 5.05
N ALA A 130 7.34 -16.31 5.19
CA ALA A 130 6.70 -15.42 4.23
C ALA A 130 7.38 -14.05 4.17
N LEU A 131 7.77 -13.49 5.32
CA LEU A 131 8.48 -12.21 5.37
C LEU A 131 9.88 -12.33 4.75
N LEU A 132 10.61 -13.39 5.07
CA LEU A 132 11.92 -13.65 4.48
C LEU A 132 11.83 -13.71 2.94
N ALA A 133 10.87 -14.49 2.42
CA ALA A 133 10.64 -14.61 0.99
C ALA A 133 10.19 -13.28 0.36
N ALA A 134 9.37 -12.49 1.05
CA ALA A 134 8.94 -11.17 0.57
C ALA A 134 10.12 -10.20 0.44
N CYS A 135 10.98 -10.14 1.46
CA CYS A 135 12.17 -9.29 1.47
C CYS A 135 13.16 -9.68 0.36
N ALA A 136 13.43 -10.98 0.19
CA ALA A 136 14.26 -11.48 -0.91
C ALA A 136 13.65 -11.12 -2.28
N ASN A 137 12.33 -11.20 -2.41
CA ASN A 137 11.64 -10.85 -3.66
C ASN A 137 11.74 -9.36 -4.01
N VAL A 138 11.73 -8.47 -3.01
CA VAL A 138 12.04 -7.04 -3.23
C VAL A 138 13.45 -6.88 -3.78
N GLN A 139 14.44 -7.61 -3.25
CA GLN A 139 15.80 -7.55 -3.78
C GLN A 139 15.91 -8.05 -5.23
N PHE A 140 15.22 -9.15 -5.57
CA PHE A 140 15.18 -9.63 -6.96
C PHE A 140 14.56 -8.61 -7.92
N LEU A 141 13.54 -7.87 -7.47
CA LEU A 141 12.93 -6.79 -8.24
C LEU A 141 13.95 -5.68 -8.55
N LEU A 142 14.77 -5.31 -7.56
CA LEU A 142 15.82 -4.29 -7.70
C LEU A 142 16.96 -4.74 -8.63
N GLU A 143 17.37 -6.00 -8.56
CA GLU A 143 18.53 -6.52 -9.33
C GLU A 143 18.20 -6.89 -10.77
N SER A 144 17.05 -7.51 -11.03
CA SER A 144 16.79 -8.22 -12.30
C SER A 144 15.52 -7.80 -13.04
N ARG A 145 14.85 -6.70 -12.62
CA ARG A 145 13.63 -6.11 -13.21
C ARG A 145 12.72 -7.11 -13.95
N MET A 146 11.72 -7.65 -13.25
CA MET A 146 10.64 -8.49 -13.82
C MET A 146 11.13 -9.69 -14.65
N SER A 147 12.20 -10.38 -14.21
CA SER A 147 12.67 -11.62 -14.83
C SER A 147 11.72 -12.80 -14.59
N LEU A 148 11.84 -13.87 -15.37
CA LEU A 148 11.10 -15.12 -15.12
C LEU A 148 11.37 -15.66 -13.70
N LYS A 149 12.61 -15.49 -13.21
CA LYS A 149 13.00 -15.83 -11.84
C LYS A 149 12.21 -15.02 -10.81
N PHE A 150 12.09 -13.70 -10.98
CA PHE A 150 11.27 -12.87 -10.11
C PHE A 150 9.83 -13.39 -10.00
N HIS A 151 9.21 -13.77 -11.12
CA HIS A 151 7.83 -14.28 -11.10
C HIS A 151 7.71 -15.57 -10.28
N GLN A 152 8.66 -16.50 -10.40
CA GLN A 152 8.69 -17.74 -9.61
C GLN A 152 8.85 -17.46 -8.11
N HIS A 153 9.76 -16.56 -7.73
CA HIS A 153 9.95 -16.16 -6.34
C HIS A 153 8.74 -15.41 -5.79
N PHE A 154 8.13 -14.53 -6.58
CA PHE A 154 6.92 -13.79 -6.22
C PHE A 154 5.74 -14.74 -5.94
N GLU A 155 5.49 -15.71 -6.81
CA GLU A 155 4.41 -16.69 -6.61
C GLU A 155 4.64 -17.53 -5.35
N ARG A 156 5.89 -17.96 -5.11
CA ARG A 156 6.26 -18.74 -3.92
C ARG A 156 6.08 -17.92 -2.64
N ALA A 157 6.55 -16.68 -2.63
CA ALA A 157 6.40 -15.79 -1.48
C ALA A 157 4.92 -15.52 -1.17
N LEU A 158 4.08 -15.35 -2.21
CA LEU A 158 2.64 -15.17 -2.06
C LEU A 158 1.97 -16.42 -1.47
N GLN A 159 2.36 -17.62 -1.90
CA GLN A 159 1.85 -18.88 -1.34
C GLN A 159 2.22 -19.03 0.14
N MET A 160 3.47 -18.73 0.50
CA MET A 160 3.93 -18.75 1.90
C MET A 160 3.14 -17.76 2.75
N PHE A 161 2.96 -16.53 2.26
CA PHE A 161 2.14 -15.52 2.91
C PHE A 161 0.70 -15.99 3.12
N GLN A 162 0.07 -16.59 2.11
CA GLN A 162 -1.28 -17.12 2.24
C GLN A 162 -1.38 -18.20 3.31
N VAL A 163 -0.44 -19.15 3.34
CA VAL A 163 -0.41 -20.23 4.35
C VAL A 163 -0.31 -19.65 5.76
N GLU A 164 0.61 -18.71 6.00
CA GLU A 164 0.75 -18.04 7.29
C GLU A 164 -0.50 -17.26 7.70
N LEU A 165 -1.12 -16.57 6.73
CA LEU A 165 -2.33 -15.79 6.95
C LEU A 165 -3.50 -16.68 7.37
N TYR A 166 -3.68 -17.85 6.74
CA TYR A 166 -4.69 -18.83 7.14
C TYR A 166 -4.40 -19.43 8.52
N ALA A 167 -3.12 -19.71 8.83
CA ALA A 167 -2.72 -20.26 10.12
C ALA A 167 -2.93 -19.27 11.28
N SER A 168 -2.78 -17.96 11.03
CA SER A 168 -2.87 -16.91 12.05
C SER A 168 -4.29 -16.69 12.60
N ASN A 169 -5.32 -17.32 12.02
CA ASN A 169 -6.71 -17.29 12.50
C ASN A 169 -7.22 -15.88 12.88
N ARG A 170 -6.88 -14.86 12.07
CA ARG A 170 -7.22 -13.43 12.25
C ARG A 170 -6.55 -12.71 13.42
N VAL A 171 -5.57 -13.32 14.08
CA VAL A 171 -4.69 -12.61 15.03
C VAL A 171 -3.68 -11.80 14.23
N ILE A 172 -3.45 -10.55 14.63
CA ILE A 172 -2.46 -9.69 13.97
C ILE A 172 -1.08 -10.24 14.29
N ASN A 173 -0.33 -10.58 13.24
CA ASN A 173 1.06 -11.00 13.32
C ASN A 173 1.91 -10.01 12.51
N GLY A 174 2.75 -9.21 13.17
CA GLY A 174 3.57 -8.17 12.54
C GLY A 174 4.39 -8.66 11.34
N PRO A 175 5.18 -9.74 11.48
CA PRO A 175 5.91 -10.35 10.37
C PRO A 175 5.04 -10.70 9.15
N THR A 176 3.91 -11.37 9.36
CA THR A 176 2.98 -11.72 8.26
C THR A 176 2.33 -10.48 7.65
N LEU A 177 2.04 -9.45 8.46
CA LEU A 177 1.54 -8.16 7.99
C LEU A 177 2.57 -7.45 7.10
N ALA A 178 3.84 -7.40 7.54
CA ALA A 178 4.95 -6.85 6.77
C ALA A 178 5.15 -7.61 5.45
N ALA A 179 5.03 -8.94 5.45
CA ALA A 179 5.09 -9.74 4.24
C ALA A 179 4.01 -9.29 3.24
N GLY A 180 2.76 -9.12 3.68
CA GLY A 180 1.69 -8.61 2.82
C GLY A 180 1.97 -7.21 2.28
N LEU A 181 2.48 -6.30 3.11
CA LEU A 181 2.87 -4.95 2.69
C LEU A 181 3.93 -4.97 1.59
N LEU A 182 4.97 -5.79 1.72
CA LEU A 182 6.04 -5.91 0.71
C LEU A 182 5.57 -6.60 -0.57
N HIS A 183 4.59 -7.51 -0.50
CA HIS A 183 3.97 -8.13 -1.68
C HIS A 183 3.10 -7.17 -2.49
N SER A 184 2.68 -6.04 -1.91
CA SER A 184 1.83 -5.07 -2.61
C SER A 184 2.59 -4.29 -3.71
N GLN A 185 3.92 -4.43 -3.78
CA GLN A 185 4.76 -3.81 -4.79
C GLN A 185 4.48 -4.40 -6.18
N GLY A 186 3.83 -3.61 -7.06
CA GLY A 186 3.53 -4.00 -8.45
C GLY A 186 2.09 -4.47 -8.72
N ILE A 187 1.21 -4.47 -7.70
CA ILE A 187 -0.24 -4.67 -7.85
C ILE A 187 -0.94 -3.35 -7.47
N ARG A 188 -2.20 -3.18 -7.87
CA ARG A 188 -3.08 -2.14 -7.31
C ARG A 188 -3.20 -2.35 -5.78
N TRP A 189 -2.34 -1.70 -5.00
CA TRP A 189 -2.18 -2.01 -3.59
C TRP A 189 -3.38 -1.57 -2.76
N THR A 190 -4.19 -0.62 -3.21
CA THR A 190 -5.33 -0.19 -2.39
C THR A 190 -6.39 -1.29 -2.28
N ASP A 191 -6.59 -2.09 -3.33
CA ASP A 191 -7.40 -3.31 -3.29
C ASP A 191 -6.79 -4.34 -2.32
N HIS A 192 -5.45 -4.46 -2.33
CA HIS A 192 -4.73 -5.38 -1.45
C HIS A 192 -4.84 -4.94 0.02
N LEU A 193 -4.70 -3.65 0.33
CA LEU A 193 -4.87 -3.10 1.68
C LEU A 193 -6.29 -3.32 2.19
N TRP A 194 -7.31 -3.15 1.35
CA TRP A 194 -8.69 -3.49 1.70
C TRP A 194 -8.82 -4.97 2.06
N CYS A 195 -8.30 -5.87 1.22
CA CYS A 195 -8.30 -7.30 1.51
C CYS A 195 -7.58 -7.64 2.83
N MET A 196 -6.41 -7.05 3.05
CA MET A 196 -5.62 -7.23 4.28
C MET A 196 -6.38 -6.75 5.52
N THR A 197 -6.98 -5.56 5.43
CA THR A 197 -7.73 -4.98 6.54
C THR A 197 -9.04 -5.72 6.80
N ASP A 198 -9.68 -6.29 5.77
CA ASP A 198 -10.83 -7.19 5.93
C ASP A 198 -10.44 -8.49 6.64
N LEU A 199 -9.33 -9.10 6.24
CA LEU A 199 -8.87 -10.38 6.79
C LEU A 199 -8.48 -10.28 8.28
N TYR A 200 -7.81 -9.18 8.66
CA TYR A 200 -7.48 -8.88 10.06
C TYR A 200 -8.61 -8.17 10.81
N ASN A 201 -9.80 -7.99 10.20
CA ASN A 201 -10.94 -7.28 10.77
C ASN A 201 -10.62 -5.86 11.28
N LEU A 202 -9.72 -5.17 10.58
CA LEU A 202 -9.29 -3.80 10.85
C LEU A 202 -10.25 -2.75 10.27
N HIS A 203 -11.25 -3.18 9.48
CA HIS A 203 -12.32 -2.31 8.99
C HIS A 203 -13.21 -1.76 10.11
N GLY A 204 -13.52 -2.58 11.12
CA GLY A 204 -14.30 -2.20 12.30
C GLY A 204 -13.45 -1.48 13.35
N ASP A 205 -14.03 -1.07 14.48
CA ASP A 205 -13.32 -0.26 15.47
C ASP A 205 -12.00 -0.91 15.88
N LEU A 206 -10.87 -0.22 15.65
CA LEU A 206 -9.51 -0.68 15.99
C LEU A 206 -9.34 -0.76 17.53
N ALA A 207 -10.41 -0.54 18.29
CA ALA A 207 -10.48 -0.50 19.75
C ALA A 207 -9.96 -1.76 20.46
N ASN A 208 -9.94 -2.91 19.77
CA ASN A 208 -9.37 -4.15 20.30
C ASN A 208 -7.83 -4.22 20.16
N LEU A 209 -7.20 -3.20 19.56
CA LEU A 209 -5.75 -3.13 19.48
C LEU A 209 -5.18 -2.84 20.87
N GLU A 210 -4.50 -3.83 21.45
CA GLU A 210 -3.92 -3.73 22.78
C GLU A 210 -2.74 -2.75 22.80
N SER A 211 -2.58 -2.01 23.90
CA SER A 211 -1.46 -1.08 24.10
C SER A 211 -0.09 -1.76 24.10
N GLU A 212 -0.04 -3.08 24.33
CA GLU A 212 1.18 -3.89 24.36
C GLU A 212 1.59 -4.45 22.99
N THR A 213 0.93 -4.03 21.90
CA THR A 213 1.32 -4.43 20.54
C THR A 213 2.81 -4.18 20.34
N ASP A 214 3.55 -5.19 19.86
CA ASP A 214 5.00 -5.10 19.71
C ASP A 214 5.40 -3.95 18.77
N MET A 215 6.62 -3.44 18.94
CA MET A 215 7.13 -2.30 18.19
C MET A 215 7.05 -2.51 16.66
N PHE A 216 7.33 -3.72 16.18
CA PHE A 216 7.35 -4.02 14.75
C PHE A 216 5.93 -4.05 14.17
N THR A 217 4.98 -4.69 14.85
CA THR A 217 3.57 -4.66 14.44
C THR A 217 3.02 -3.23 14.43
N ARG A 218 3.35 -2.40 15.45
CA ARG A 218 2.97 -0.98 15.47
C ARG A 218 3.50 -0.23 14.26
N HIS A 219 4.76 -0.44 13.90
CA HIS A 219 5.35 0.13 12.69
C HIS A 219 4.57 -0.30 11.44
N CYS A 220 4.28 -1.59 11.25
CA CYS A 220 3.49 -2.05 10.11
C CYS A 220 2.10 -1.40 10.01
N LEU A 221 1.43 -1.16 11.14
CA LEU A 221 0.14 -0.46 11.16
C LEU A 221 0.27 1.01 10.76
N GLU A 222 1.36 1.69 11.16
CA GLU A 222 1.65 3.05 10.69
C GLU A 222 1.91 3.08 9.18
N VAL A 223 2.66 2.09 8.64
CA VAL A 223 2.87 1.96 7.19
C VAL A 223 1.55 1.82 6.45
N ILE A 224 0.62 0.96 6.92
CA ILE A 224 -0.74 0.87 6.34
C ILE A 224 -1.42 2.24 6.35
N GLY A 225 -1.29 2.99 7.44
CA GLY A 225 -1.85 4.32 7.56
C GLY A 225 -1.30 5.31 6.54
N VAL A 226 0.01 5.29 6.29
CA VAL A 226 0.66 6.12 5.24
C VAL A 226 0.20 5.68 3.85
N MET A 227 0.20 4.38 3.56
CA MET A 227 -0.21 3.85 2.26
C MET A 227 -1.69 4.06 1.95
N ASP A 228 -2.54 4.21 2.98
CA ASP A 228 -3.97 4.49 2.84
C ASP A 228 -4.30 6.00 2.68
N MET A 229 -3.31 6.89 2.81
CA MET A 229 -3.54 8.33 2.77
C MET A 229 -4.19 8.78 1.44
N PRO A 230 -5.30 9.52 1.48
CA PRO A 230 -6.07 9.86 0.27
C PRO A 230 -5.34 10.83 -0.68
N ASN A 231 -4.43 11.65 -0.17
CA ASN A 231 -3.65 12.59 -0.98
C ASN A 231 -2.36 12.00 -1.55
N LEU A 232 -1.95 10.81 -1.10
CA LEU A 232 -0.66 10.21 -1.47
C LEU A 232 -0.80 9.04 -2.45
N VAL A 233 -2.02 8.74 -2.89
CA VAL A 233 -2.32 7.70 -3.88
C VAL A 233 -3.07 8.30 -5.05
N LEU A 234 -2.49 8.23 -6.24
CA LEU A 234 -3.15 8.53 -7.51
C LEU A 234 -3.70 7.26 -8.13
N GLY A 235 -4.81 7.37 -8.88
CA GLY A 235 -5.39 6.24 -9.60
C GLY A 235 -6.26 5.34 -8.72
N ARG A 236 -6.60 5.80 -7.51
CA ARG A 236 -7.17 4.97 -6.45
C ARG A 236 -8.55 4.42 -6.83
N ASN A 237 -8.74 3.10 -6.73
CA ASN A 237 -10.02 2.46 -7.03
C ASN A 237 -10.94 2.26 -5.81
N THR A 238 -10.36 2.20 -4.62
CA THR A 238 -11.10 1.97 -3.37
C THR A 238 -11.23 3.27 -2.57
N PRO A 239 -12.27 3.44 -1.74
CA PRO A 239 -12.28 4.56 -0.80
C PRO A 239 -11.10 4.46 0.17
N SER A 240 -10.62 5.61 0.66
CA SER A 240 -9.66 5.63 1.78
C SER A 240 -10.33 5.05 3.02
N LEU A 241 -9.59 4.21 3.76
CA LEU A 241 -10.04 3.63 5.02
C LEU A 241 -10.03 4.67 6.15
N GLY A 242 -9.31 5.79 5.95
CA GLY A 242 -8.98 6.75 6.99
C GLY A 242 -8.15 6.09 8.09
N PHE A 243 -7.32 5.11 7.72
CA PHE A 243 -6.67 4.21 8.68
C PHE A 243 -5.78 4.98 9.66
N TRP A 244 -4.96 5.92 9.15
CA TRP A 244 -4.10 6.77 9.98
C TRP A 244 -4.91 7.49 11.07
N LYS A 245 -5.98 8.21 10.70
CA LYS A 245 -6.83 8.94 11.68
C LYS A 245 -7.35 8.02 12.78
N ARG A 246 -7.74 6.80 12.43
CA ARG A 246 -8.32 5.82 13.36
C ARG A 246 -7.25 5.23 14.28
N LEU A 247 -6.08 4.89 13.74
CA LEU A 247 -4.92 4.44 14.51
C LEU A 247 -4.49 5.48 15.54
N ARG A 248 -4.33 6.74 15.12
CA ARG A 248 -3.90 7.85 15.99
C ARG A 248 -4.88 8.13 17.14
N ARG A 249 -6.18 7.98 16.90
CA ARG A 249 -7.20 8.11 17.96
C ARG A 249 -7.05 7.09 19.08
N ILE A 250 -6.48 5.92 18.79
CA ILE A 250 -6.26 4.86 19.78
C ILE A 250 -4.89 5.02 20.43
N GLN A 251 -3.84 5.31 19.65
CA GLN A 251 -2.52 5.62 20.17
C GLN A 251 -2.57 6.78 21.19
N ASN A 252 -3.37 7.82 20.93
CA ASN A 252 -3.53 8.94 21.88
C ASN A 252 -4.22 8.55 23.21
N LYS A 253 -4.90 7.40 23.27
CA LYS A 253 -5.47 6.88 24.54
C LYS A 253 -4.42 6.12 25.35
N TRP A 254 -3.32 5.69 24.72
CA TRP A 254 -2.26 4.96 25.40
C TRP A 254 -1.37 5.96 26.15
N THR A 255 -1.56 6.05 27.46
CA THR A 255 -0.87 7.02 28.31
C THR A 255 0.61 6.71 28.53
N CYS A 256 1.07 5.51 28.16
CA CYS A 256 2.43 5.03 28.41
C CYS A 256 3.42 5.27 27.26
N PHE A 257 2.96 5.81 26.12
CA PHE A 257 3.81 6.01 24.95
C PHE A 257 3.70 7.44 24.43
N ASP A 258 4.84 8.06 24.22
CA ASP A 258 4.94 9.25 23.39
C ASP A 258 4.98 8.82 21.91
N PHE A 259 3.98 9.24 21.14
CA PHE A 259 3.87 8.95 19.72
C PHE A 259 4.25 10.16 18.83
N HIS A 260 5.08 11.06 19.35
CA HIS A 260 5.77 12.10 18.58
C HIS A 260 6.96 11.53 17.79
N GLY A 261 7.60 12.38 16.98
CA GLY A 261 8.73 12.00 16.12
C GLY A 261 8.34 11.61 14.70
N VAL A 262 9.31 11.02 13.99
CA VAL A 262 9.26 10.79 12.54
C VAL A 262 8.80 9.37 12.21
N GLU A 263 7.84 9.25 11.31
CA GLU A 263 7.41 7.96 10.75
C GLU A 263 8.47 7.47 9.73
N PRO A 264 9.01 6.25 9.87
CA PRO A 264 10.19 5.85 9.11
C PRO A 264 10.02 5.74 7.59
N VAL A 265 8.89 5.23 7.10
CA VAL A 265 8.67 4.98 5.67
C VAL A 265 8.62 6.30 4.89
N SER A 266 7.76 7.21 5.33
CA SER A 266 7.58 8.53 4.71
C SER A 266 8.70 9.52 5.07
N GLY A 267 9.40 9.32 6.18
CA GLY A 267 10.35 10.30 6.70
C GLY A 267 9.68 11.56 7.26
N LEU A 268 8.36 11.54 7.45
CA LEU A 268 7.58 12.70 7.88
C LEU A 268 7.28 12.65 9.38
N PRO A 269 7.22 13.80 10.05
CA PRO A 269 6.69 13.89 11.39
C PRO A 269 5.29 13.31 11.48
N ARG A 270 5.04 12.47 12.48
CA ARG A 270 3.70 11.95 12.76
C ARG A 270 2.69 13.08 12.98
N THR A 271 3.14 14.20 13.56
CA THR A 271 2.33 15.42 13.75
C THR A 271 1.93 16.07 12.42
N LEU A 272 2.78 16.02 11.39
CA LEU A 272 2.45 16.48 10.05
C LEU A 272 1.51 15.50 9.33
N LEU A 273 1.74 14.19 9.48
CA LEU A 273 0.85 13.14 8.96
C LEU A 273 -0.55 13.19 9.58
N ASP A 274 -0.65 13.54 10.87
CA ASP A 274 -1.91 13.73 11.57
C ASP A 274 -2.78 14.81 10.91
N ILE A 275 -2.17 15.90 10.46
CA ILE A 275 -2.85 16.97 9.73
C ILE A 275 -3.14 16.53 8.29
N SER A 276 -2.16 15.98 7.58
CA SER A 276 -2.30 15.53 6.18
C SER A 276 -3.36 14.45 6.00
N SER A 277 -3.52 13.55 6.98
CA SER A 277 -4.59 12.56 6.95
C SER A 277 -5.97 13.19 6.83
N ARG A 278 -6.13 14.42 7.31
CA ARG A 278 -7.37 15.20 7.33
C ARG A 278 -7.52 16.14 6.15
N ILE A 279 -6.79 15.98 5.06
CA ILE A 279 -6.77 16.92 3.90
C ILE A 279 -8.15 17.39 3.38
N GLU A 280 -9.22 16.63 3.61
CA GLU A 280 -10.60 16.94 3.26
C GLU A 280 -11.35 17.81 4.29
N ASP A 281 -10.73 18.19 5.42
CA ASP A 281 -11.33 19.04 6.45
C ASP A 281 -11.02 20.52 6.17
N THR A 282 -11.96 21.43 6.43
CA THR A 282 -11.80 22.88 6.16
C THR A 282 -10.70 23.55 6.98
N ALA A 283 -10.36 23.00 8.15
CA ALA A 283 -9.38 23.59 9.07
C ALA A 283 -7.92 23.26 8.72
N VAL A 284 -7.68 22.32 7.80
CA VAL A 284 -6.35 21.79 7.48
C VAL A 284 -5.41 22.89 6.99
N GLU A 285 -5.92 23.82 6.18
CA GLU A 285 -5.11 24.91 5.66
C GLU A 285 -4.49 25.75 6.79
N THR A 286 -5.26 26.05 7.83
CA THR A 286 -4.78 26.80 8.99
C THR A 286 -3.85 25.94 9.85
N GLN A 287 -4.17 24.66 10.02
CA GLN A 287 -3.35 23.74 10.82
C GLN A 287 -1.97 23.48 10.19
N LEU A 288 -1.90 23.28 8.87
CA LEU A 288 -0.64 23.14 8.15
C LEU A 288 0.20 24.42 8.24
N TRP A 289 -0.43 25.59 8.11
CA TRP A 289 0.29 26.86 8.22
C TRP A 289 0.85 27.11 9.63
N LEU A 290 0.10 26.73 10.67
CA LEU A 290 0.49 26.88 12.08
C LEU A 290 1.29 25.68 12.62
N TRP A 291 1.58 24.67 11.80
CA TRP A 291 2.32 23.51 12.26
C TRP A 291 3.71 23.91 12.79
N GLY A 292 3.98 23.54 14.05
CA GLY A 292 5.13 24.02 14.81
C GLY A 292 6.49 23.45 14.40
N GLY A 293 6.50 22.41 13.57
CA GLY A 293 7.71 21.68 13.20
C GLY A 293 8.10 20.61 14.21
N GLU A 294 9.14 19.85 13.87
CA GLU A 294 9.89 18.97 14.76
C GLU A 294 11.37 19.35 14.68
N ILE A 295 12.19 18.87 15.61
CA ILE A 295 13.65 19.02 15.53
C ILE A 295 14.21 17.83 14.78
N GLY A 296 14.90 18.10 13.67
CA GLY A 296 15.63 17.10 12.88
C GLY A 296 16.87 17.71 12.25
N GLU A 297 17.47 17.01 11.30
CA GLU A 297 18.59 17.54 10.53
C GLU A 297 18.14 18.67 9.60
N PHE A 298 19.08 19.56 9.23
CA PHE A 298 18.77 20.74 8.41
C PHE A 298 18.05 20.37 7.10
N LEU A 299 18.51 19.31 6.44
CA LEU A 299 17.91 18.87 5.18
C LEU A 299 16.53 18.23 5.38
N GLN A 300 16.32 17.51 6.49
CA GLN A 300 15.01 16.98 6.87
C GLN A 300 14.00 18.10 7.11
N CYS A 301 14.42 19.23 7.69
CA CYS A 301 13.54 20.37 7.90
C CYS A 301 13.03 20.96 6.57
N HIS A 302 13.91 21.10 5.57
CA HIS A 302 13.53 21.51 4.22
C HIS A 302 12.60 20.49 3.54
N PHE A 303 12.84 19.21 3.78
CA PHE A 303 11.99 18.12 3.30
C PHE A 303 10.57 18.22 3.87
N TRP A 304 10.44 18.37 5.19
CA TRP A 304 9.14 18.54 5.85
C TRP A 304 8.42 19.80 5.39
N ASP A 305 9.16 20.89 5.19
CA ASP A 305 8.61 22.13 4.64
C ASP A 305 8.09 21.97 3.21
N ALA A 306 8.83 21.27 2.34
CA ALA A 306 8.36 20.97 0.99
C ALA A 306 7.04 20.19 1.03
N TRP A 307 6.95 19.17 1.87
CA TRP A 307 5.71 18.40 2.07
C TRP A 307 4.57 19.25 2.60
N ARG A 308 4.83 20.11 3.59
CA ARG A 308 3.84 21.03 4.15
C ARG A 308 3.29 22.00 3.11
N TYR A 309 4.15 22.66 2.33
CA TYR A 309 3.72 23.62 1.31
C TYR A 309 2.99 22.92 0.15
N ALA A 310 3.43 21.72 -0.22
CA ALA A 310 2.73 20.88 -1.19
C ALA A 310 1.33 20.51 -0.71
N ALA A 311 1.18 20.04 0.54
CA ALA A 311 -0.12 19.71 1.11
C ALA A 311 -1.08 20.91 1.13
N LEU A 312 -0.59 22.11 1.43
CA LEU A 312 -1.39 23.35 1.36
C LEU A 312 -1.89 23.64 -0.06
N LEU A 313 -1.02 23.50 -1.06
CA LEU A 313 -1.38 23.73 -2.47
C LEU A 313 -2.35 22.68 -2.99
N ASP A 314 -2.13 21.41 -2.65
CA ASP A 314 -2.99 20.27 -3.00
C ASP A 314 -4.39 20.45 -2.38
N HIS A 315 -4.46 20.79 -1.08
CA HIS A 315 -5.72 21.12 -0.41
C HIS A 315 -6.51 22.21 -1.17
N ARG A 316 -5.84 23.32 -1.53
CA ARG A 316 -6.47 24.40 -2.31
C ARG A 316 -6.91 23.96 -3.70
N HIS A 317 -6.16 23.07 -4.35
CA HIS A 317 -6.53 22.55 -5.66
C HIS A 317 -7.80 21.69 -5.58
N ARG A 318 -7.88 20.80 -4.58
CA ARG A 318 -9.04 19.93 -4.35
C ARG A 318 -10.29 20.72 -3.95
N TRP A 319 -10.15 21.71 -3.08
CA TRP A 319 -11.26 22.53 -2.59
C TRP A 319 -11.71 23.63 -3.55
N ARG A 320 -10.94 23.96 -4.60
CA ARG A 320 -11.43 24.81 -5.70
C ARG A 320 -12.62 24.17 -6.44
N LYS A 321 -12.78 22.85 -6.36
CA LYS A 321 -13.87 22.09 -7.01
C LYS A 321 -15.15 22.02 -6.15
N THR A 322 -15.14 22.46 -4.89
CA THR A 322 -16.31 22.41 -3.98
C THR A 322 -16.81 23.81 -3.59
N PRO A 323 -18.12 24.06 -3.56
CA PRO A 323 -18.66 25.36 -3.15
C PRO A 323 -18.34 25.61 -1.66
N ARG A 324 -17.69 26.74 -1.38
CA ARG A 324 -17.31 27.15 -0.03
C ARG A 324 -18.59 27.38 0.80
N PRO A 325 -18.77 26.71 1.96
CA PRO A 325 -19.85 27.07 2.86
C PRO A 325 -19.62 28.50 3.36
N ALA A 326 -20.63 29.35 3.21
CA ALA A 326 -20.62 30.69 3.78
C ALA A 326 -20.81 30.60 5.31
N ASN A 327 -19.93 31.30 6.03
CA ASN A 327 -19.89 31.50 7.50
C ASN A 327 -19.11 30.43 8.30
N GLY A 328 -18.34 30.74 9.36
CA GLY A 328 -18.23 31.98 10.12
C GLY A 328 -16.89 32.11 10.86
N SER A 329 -16.66 33.29 11.42
CA SER A 329 -15.43 33.82 12.03
C SER A 329 -14.91 33.10 13.29
N LEU A 330 -13.59 33.05 13.50
CA LEU A 330 -12.85 33.84 14.52
C LEU A 330 -11.39 33.34 14.68
N GLN A 331 -10.49 33.96 13.92
CA GLN A 331 -9.06 34.27 14.16
C GLN A 331 -8.49 34.57 12.77
N SER A 332 -8.20 35.85 12.47
CA SER A 332 -7.68 36.24 11.15
C SER A 332 -6.21 35.85 11.05
N VAL A 333 -5.95 34.55 10.94
CA VAL A 333 -4.64 34.06 10.49
C VAL A 333 -4.53 34.45 9.02
N VAL A 334 -3.62 35.37 8.72
CA VAL A 334 -3.34 35.77 7.33
C VAL A 334 -2.62 34.60 6.66
N LEU A 335 -3.34 33.91 5.77
CA LEU A 335 -2.79 32.78 5.03
C LEU A 335 -2.06 33.29 3.77
N PRO A 336 -0.90 32.70 3.42
CA PRO A 336 -0.14 33.09 2.24
C PRO A 336 -0.89 32.79 0.94
N THR A 337 -0.64 33.54 -0.13
CA THR A 337 -1.22 33.26 -1.46
C THR A 337 -0.64 32.00 -2.07
N SER A 338 -1.32 31.41 -3.07
CA SER A 338 -0.83 30.17 -3.71
C SER A 338 0.50 30.40 -4.44
N THR A 339 0.72 31.61 -4.97
CA THR A 339 1.99 32.06 -5.54
C THR A 339 3.11 32.08 -4.50
N GLN A 340 2.84 32.60 -3.29
CA GLN A 340 3.83 32.60 -2.19
C GLN A 340 4.14 31.18 -1.71
N LEU A 341 3.14 30.31 -1.61
CA LEU A 341 3.35 28.90 -1.26
C LEU A 341 4.15 28.16 -2.32
N MET A 342 3.87 28.39 -3.60
CA MET A 342 4.63 27.82 -4.71
C MET A 342 6.10 28.23 -4.63
N PHE A 343 6.38 29.52 -4.44
CA PHE A 343 7.75 30.00 -4.32
C PHE A 343 8.51 29.34 -3.14
N ARG A 344 7.84 29.18 -1.98
CA ARG A 344 8.42 28.49 -0.81
C ARG A 344 8.66 27.01 -1.06
N LEU A 345 7.70 26.32 -1.70
CA LEU A 345 7.84 24.92 -2.11
C LEU A 345 9.06 24.75 -3.01
N LEU A 346 9.18 25.56 -4.06
CA LEU A 346 10.32 25.51 -4.99
C LEU A 346 11.64 25.85 -4.31
N SER A 347 11.63 26.80 -3.37
CA SER A 347 12.82 27.14 -2.58
C SER A 347 13.27 25.97 -1.71
N SER A 348 12.34 25.26 -1.05
CA SER A 348 12.65 24.05 -0.29
C SER A 348 13.15 22.92 -1.19
N LEU A 349 12.53 22.71 -2.36
CA LEU A 349 12.98 21.72 -3.35
C LEU A 349 14.38 22.02 -3.87
N GLU A 350 14.72 23.28 -4.12
CA GLU A 350 16.07 23.67 -4.57
C GLU A 350 17.11 23.43 -3.47
N ALA A 351 16.78 23.72 -2.21
CA ALA A 351 17.64 23.40 -1.07
C ALA A 351 17.88 21.88 -0.94
N LEU A 352 16.82 21.07 -1.14
CA LEU A 352 16.93 19.61 -1.16
C LEU A 352 17.82 19.11 -2.30
N ARG A 353 17.63 19.64 -3.52
CA ARG A 353 18.44 19.28 -4.69
C ARG A 353 19.94 19.48 -4.44
N LEU A 354 20.29 20.62 -3.85
CA LEU A 354 21.68 20.96 -3.53
C LEU A 354 22.24 20.17 -2.34
N GLY A 355 21.41 19.84 -1.35
CA GLY A 355 21.84 19.15 -0.14
C GLY A 355 21.97 17.63 -0.30
N ILE A 356 21.07 16.99 -1.05
CA ILE A 356 21.04 15.52 -1.25
C ILE A 356 22.33 15.02 -1.92
N VAL A 357 22.92 15.81 -2.82
CA VAL A 357 24.15 15.45 -3.55
C VAL A 357 25.41 15.52 -2.67
N GLN A 358 25.34 16.16 -1.50
CA GLN A 358 26.50 16.34 -0.63
C GLN A 358 26.79 15.05 0.16
N GLN A 359 28.07 14.69 0.23
CA GLN A 359 28.53 13.49 0.92
C GLN A 359 28.14 13.46 2.42
N GLU A 360 28.11 14.63 3.05
CA GLU A 360 27.73 14.80 4.46
C GLU A 360 26.28 14.35 4.75
N ASN A 361 25.40 14.35 3.75
CA ASN A 361 24.00 13.97 3.87
C ASN A 361 23.71 12.57 3.30
N SER A 362 24.75 11.79 2.98
CA SER A 362 24.59 10.46 2.33
C SER A 362 23.85 9.42 3.19
N HIS A 363 23.75 9.65 4.50
CA HIS A 363 22.96 8.82 5.41
C HIS A 363 21.46 9.10 5.36
N LEU A 364 21.04 10.24 4.80
CA LEU A 364 19.63 10.64 4.69
C LEU A 364 19.00 10.04 3.44
N LEU A 365 17.88 9.34 3.62
CA LEU A 365 17.17 8.64 2.53
C LEU A 365 15.99 9.46 1.95
N ILE A 366 15.93 10.75 2.28
CA ILE A 366 14.80 11.64 1.97
C ILE A 366 14.50 11.79 0.47
N ALA A 367 15.46 11.53 -0.41
CA ALA A 367 15.30 11.69 -1.86
C ALA A 367 14.11 10.88 -2.40
N GLY A 368 13.93 9.65 -1.90
CA GLY A 368 12.86 8.74 -2.31
C GLY A 368 11.45 9.28 -2.03
N ALA A 369 11.28 10.10 -0.99
CA ALA A 369 9.98 10.67 -0.62
C ALA A 369 9.74 12.09 -1.17
N THR A 370 10.53 12.58 -2.14
CA THR A 370 10.34 13.93 -2.71
C THR A 370 9.39 13.96 -3.90
N LEU A 371 8.80 12.83 -4.26
CA LEU A 371 7.87 12.70 -5.39
C LEU A 371 6.60 13.52 -5.18
N TYR A 372 5.97 13.47 -3.99
CA TYR A 372 4.76 14.24 -3.69
C TYR A 372 4.96 15.76 -3.83
N PRO A 373 5.95 16.40 -3.18
CA PRO A 373 6.19 17.83 -3.34
C PRO A 373 6.48 18.24 -4.79
N TRP A 374 7.29 17.46 -5.51
CA TRP A 374 7.57 17.70 -6.92
C TRP A 374 6.30 17.59 -7.78
N PHE A 375 5.47 16.57 -7.55
CA PHE A 375 4.23 16.34 -8.29
C PHE A 375 3.25 17.52 -8.13
N VAL A 376 3.05 18.00 -6.90
CA VAL A 376 2.17 19.14 -6.62
C VAL A 376 2.70 20.42 -7.29
N ALA A 377 4.02 20.66 -7.24
CA ALA A 377 4.62 21.81 -7.93
C ALA A 377 4.41 21.71 -9.46
N SER A 378 4.61 20.52 -10.02
CA SER A 378 4.59 20.26 -11.46
C SER A 378 3.21 20.34 -12.09
N THR A 379 2.17 20.03 -11.31
CA THR A 379 0.77 20.05 -11.77
C THR A 379 0.11 21.43 -11.68
N ALA A 380 0.76 22.41 -11.04
CA ALA A 380 0.32 23.80 -11.00
C ALA A 380 0.63 24.55 -12.33
N ILE A 381 0.14 24.01 -13.44
CA ILE A 381 0.48 24.41 -14.82
C ILE A 381 0.23 25.90 -15.06
N ASP A 382 -0.86 26.47 -14.56
CA ASP A 382 -1.15 27.92 -14.65
C ASP A 382 -0.03 28.78 -14.07
N MET A 383 0.49 28.41 -12.90
CA MET A 383 1.56 29.17 -12.25
C MET A 383 2.88 29.00 -13.01
N LEU A 384 3.19 27.78 -13.47
CA LEU A 384 4.41 27.49 -14.23
C LEU A 384 4.42 28.17 -15.60
N ASN A 385 3.26 28.35 -16.24
CA ASN A 385 3.16 29.06 -17.52
C ASN A 385 3.42 30.57 -17.35
N ASN A 386 3.04 31.15 -16.21
CA ASN A 386 3.31 32.55 -15.89
C ASN A 386 4.74 32.81 -15.38
N HIS A 387 5.45 31.76 -14.95
CA HIS A 387 6.79 31.82 -14.36
C HIS A 387 7.73 30.77 -15.01
N PRO A 388 8.33 31.07 -16.17
CA PRO A 388 9.23 30.14 -16.87
C PRO A 388 10.41 29.67 -16.01
N GLU A 389 10.91 30.52 -15.13
CA GLU A 389 11.98 30.23 -14.17
C GLU A 389 11.59 29.13 -13.18
N TRP A 390 10.32 29.07 -12.77
CA TRP A 390 9.80 28.02 -11.89
C TRP A 390 9.64 26.71 -12.62
N LYS A 391 9.17 26.75 -13.87
CA LYS A 391 9.13 25.56 -14.75
C LYS A 391 10.51 24.97 -14.93
N ALA A 392 11.53 25.81 -15.13
CA ALA A 392 12.91 25.37 -15.22
C ALA A 392 13.40 24.73 -13.91
N ALA A 393 13.06 25.29 -12.74
CA ALA A 393 13.43 24.72 -11.45
C ALA A 393 12.83 23.32 -11.21
N VAL A 394 11.54 23.15 -11.51
CA VAL A 394 10.85 21.85 -11.41
C VAL A 394 11.47 20.81 -12.34
N ASN A 395 11.82 21.20 -13.57
CA ASN A 395 12.46 20.31 -14.53
C ASN A 395 13.87 19.91 -14.10
N ARG A 396 14.67 20.85 -13.57
CA ARG A 396 15.99 20.53 -13.02
C ARG A 396 15.90 19.52 -11.88
N TYR A 397 14.95 19.72 -10.95
CA TYR A 397 14.75 18.78 -9.84
C TYR A 397 14.42 17.36 -10.34
N ARG A 398 13.52 17.26 -11.34
CA ARG A 398 13.20 15.99 -12.00
C ARG A 398 14.44 15.32 -12.57
N ASP A 399 15.21 16.06 -13.36
CA ASP A 399 16.33 15.52 -14.15
C ASP A 399 17.51 15.08 -13.26
N GLU A 400 17.74 15.78 -12.14
CA GLU A 400 18.88 15.51 -11.26
C GLU A 400 18.56 14.51 -10.13
N ILE A 401 17.35 14.56 -9.57
CA ILE A 401 16.96 13.74 -8.42
C ILE A 401 16.08 12.57 -8.85
N LEU A 402 14.90 12.86 -9.42
CA LEU A 402 13.88 11.83 -9.66
C LEU A 402 14.21 10.91 -10.84
N ALA A 403 14.95 11.39 -11.84
CA ALA A 403 15.35 10.57 -13.00
C ALA A 403 16.33 9.44 -12.63
N SER A 404 16.97 9.53 -11.46
CA SER A 404 17.84 8.48 -10.93
C SER A 404 17.04 7.32 -10.28
N ASP A 405 15.75 7.51 -10.01
CA ASP A 405 14.90 6.50 -9.40
C ASP A 405 14.59 5.37 -10.39
N PRO A 406 14.86 4.10 -10.04
CA PRO A 406 14.59 2.97 -10.90
C PRO A 406 13.09 2.61 -11.02
N SER A 407 12.23 3.18 -10.18
CA SER A 407 10.81 2.87 -10.07
C SER A 407 10.02 3.19 -11.33
N GLU A 408 9.32 2.17 -11.84
CA GLU A 408 8.43 2.31 -12.98
C GLU A 408 7.27 3.29 -12.70
N ASN A 409 6.83 3.38 -11.43
CA ASN A 409 5.78 4.30 -11.03
C ASN A 409 6.22 5.77 -11.17
N VAL A 410 7.47 6.08 -10.76
CA VAL A 410 8.05 7.41 -10.90
C VAL A 410 8.16 7.80 -12.37
N ARG A 411 8.63 6.86 -13.21
CA ARG A 411 8.74 7.06 -14.66
C ARG A 411 7.40 7.37 -15.31
N ILE A 412 6.38 6.55 -15.04
CA ILE A 412 5.02 6.76 -15.57
C ILE A 412 4.49 8.13 -15.13
N LEU A 413 4.64 8.49 -13.85
CA LEU A 413 4.17 9.79 -13.36
C LEU A 413 4.86 10.96 -14.05
N ILE A 414 6.19 10.88 -14.20
CA ILE A 414 6.99 11.89 -14.89
C ILE A 414 6.52 12.09 -16.33
N GLU A 415 6.31 11.00 -17.06
CA GLU A 415 5.84 11.04 -18.45
C GLU A 415 4.47 11.73 -18.56
N VAL A 416 3.52 11.35 -17.70
CA VAL A 416 2.17 11.92 -17.71
C VAL A 416 2.16 13.40 -17.35
N VAL A 417 2.91 13.80 -16.32
CA VAL A 417 3.00 15.20 -15.89
C VAL A 417 3.69 16.05 -16.95
N THR A 418 4.76 15.55 -17.57
CA THR A 418 5.49 16.26 -18.63
C THR A 418 4.58 16.48 -19.85
N GLU A 419 3.79 15.49 -20.22
CA GLU A 419 2.82 15.62 -21.32
C GLU A 419 1.72 16.65 -21.00
N ALA A 420 1.19 16.65 -19.77
CA ALA A 420 0.22 17.66 -19.34
C ALA A 420 0.80 19.09 -19.39
N GLN A 421 2.05 19.27 -18.95
CA GLN A 421 2.76 20.55 -19.03
C GLN A 421 3.04 20.99 -20.47
N ARG A 422 3.22 20.05 -21.40
CA ARG A 422 3.40 20.32 -22.84
C ARG A 422 2.10 20.78 -23.49
N GLN A 423 0.99 20.14 -23.13
CA GLN A 423 -0.35 20.52 -23.59
C GLN A 423 -0.84 21.83 -22.97
N GLY A 424 -0.28 22.25 -21.84
CA GLY A 424 -0.65 23.48 -21.15
C GLY A 424 -2.07 23.43 -20.58
N ASN A 425 -2.60 22.24 -20.26
CA ASN A 425 -3.95 22.06 -19.76
C ASN A 425 -4.02 22.37 -18.25
N PRO A 426 -4.64 23.49 -17.83
CA PRO A 426 -4.69 23.86 -16.41
C PRO A 426 -5.68 23.04 -15.59
N SER A 427 -6.59 22.32 -16.27
CA SER A 427 -7.56 21.41 -15.65
C SER A 427 -7.07 19.95 -15.63
N PHE A 428 -5.76 19.73 -15.73
CA PHE A 428 -5.20 18.39 -15.70
C PHE A 428 -5.57 17.66 -14.40
N ASP A 429 -6.24 16.52 -14.52
CA ASP A 429 -6.63 15.67 -13.40
C ASP A 429 -5.76 14.40 -13.42
N ALA A 430 -4.73 14.39 -12.58
CA ALA A 430 -3.79 13.29 -12.50
C ALA A 430 -4.45 11.98 -12.02
N ASP A 431 -5.44 12.06 -11.13
CA ASP A 431 -6.11 10.87 -10.61
C ASP A 431 -6.93 10.18 -11.71
N ALA A 432 -7.66 10.97 -12.50
CA ALA A 432 -8.37 10.46 -13.68
C ALA A 432 -7.40 9.85 -14.71
N ALA A 433 -6.25 10.50 -14.94
CA ALA A 433 -5.24 10.03 -15.89
C ALA A 433 -4.59 8.70 -15.47
N MET A 434 -4.44 8.45 -14.16
CA MET A 434 -3.93 7.16 -13.64
C MET A 434 -4.99 6.07 -13.65
N LYS A 435 -6.26 6.41 -13.34
CA LYS A 435 -7.40 5.49 -13.47
C LYS A 435 -7.58 4.97 -14.89
N GLU A 436 -7.46 5.83 -15.89
CA GLU A 436 -7.54 5.44 -17.30
C GLU A 436 -6.45 4.43 -17.68
N ARG A 437 -5.24 4.61 -17.15
CA ARG A 437 -4.11 3.69 -17.35
C ARG A 437 -4.18 2.42 -16.49
N ARG A 438 -5.15 2.34 -15.55
CA ARG A 438 -5.31 1.24 -14.59
C ARG A 438 -4.08 1.03 -13.69
N VAL A 439 -3.37 2.11 -13.38
CA VAL A 439 -2.19 2.11 -12.51
C VAL A 439 -2.53 2.90 -11.25
N GLU A 440 -2.04 2.44 -10.10
CA GLU A 440 -2.02 3.22 -8.86
C GLU A 440 -0.60 3.75 -8.66
N ILE A 441 -0.43 5.03 -8.30
CA ILE A 441 0.90 5.62 -8.03
C ILE A 441 0.96 6.21 -6.62
N ALA A 442 1.92 5.72 -5.83
CA ALA A 442 2.21 6.19 -4.49
C ALA A 442 3.17 7.38 -4.61
N LEU A 443 2.88 8.45 -3.88
CA LEU A 443 3.66 9.69 -3.93
C LEU A 443 4.64 9.85 -2.76
N PHE A 444 4.68 8.89 -1.84
CA PHE A 444 5.47 8.91 -0.61
C PHE A 444 6.72 8.03 -0.71
#